data_AF-A0A961LCC1-F1
#
_entry.id   AF-A0A961LCC1-F1
#
_cell.length_a   1.000
_cell.length_b   1.000
_cell.length_c   1.000
_cell.angle_alpha   90.00
_cell.angle_beta   90.00
_cell.angle_gamma   90.00
#
_symmetry.space_group_name_H-M   'P 1'
#
loop_
_entity.id
_entity.type
_entity.pdbx_description
1 polymer ?
#
loop_
_entity_poly.entity_id
_entity_poly.type
_entity_poly.pdbx_seq_one_letter_code
_entity_poly.pdbx_strand_id
1 'polypeptide(L)'
;MYMSVCELAARLTRAPEVLVFRSGSKGTEPEILYQTGFSFDRIPQGFCGPPLEFSGNQLLNIPDVSKVGSFSAHPLSEHLPKVKSLIAANLAQVGKDEPIIILIANPEPDVFENAETLVILQVMVKMIAQLQVIPRQELTYPSLAEPPPESTHPPATAGELGATEQFLLSTLVERRQLITRNGFSFTGSRTWRSQIKPYQIEALRALKRELPESFVEVVADEIAASAKLQFGATSLVNVIPIPCGSSGKPDGFSVRIAERVATKMGCHFENILVSSAKKGSSHPKTSARLAPLQLAKRVEGLSLLVDDVASSGRHMELAMRCLRSNAIDCVGTVWIAG
;
A
#
# COMPACT_ATOMS: atom_id res chain seq x y z
N MET A 1 -1.25 8.23 -1.25
CA MET A 1 -0.14 9.05 -0.73
C MET A 1 -0.45 9.57 0.67
N TYR A 2 -1.39 10.52 0.85
CA TYR A 2 -1.67 11.13 2.17
C TYR A 2 -2.00 10.12 3.28
N MET A 3 -2.72 9.04 2.96
CA MET A 3 -2.94 7.92 3.89
C MET A 3 -1.64 7.36 4.48
N SER A 4 -0.71 6.95 3.63
CA SER A 4 0.57 6.37 4.04
C SER A 4 1.41 7.38 4.84
N VAL A 5 1.30 8.66 4.53
CA VAL A 5 1.95 9.74 5.27
C VAL A 5 1.38 9.84 6.69
N CYS A 6 0.05 9.88 6.83
CA CYS A 6 -0.60 9.95 8.13
C CYS A 6 -0.30 8.72 9.00
N GLU A 7 -0.38 7.51 8.41
CA GLU A 7 -0.09 6.27 9.14
C GLU A 7 1.38 6.21 9.59
N LEU A 8 2.31 6.62 8.73
CA LEU A 8 3.72 6.65 9.06
C LEU A 8 4.02 7.70 10.14
N ALA A 9 3.46 8.90 10.02
CA ALA A 9 3.60 9.97 11.00
C ALA A 9 3.02 9.55 12.36
N ALA A 10 1.83 8.97 12.39
CA ALA A 10 1.19 8.46 13.61
C ALA A 10 2.08 7.41 14.30
N ARG A 11 2.66 6.48 13.52
CA ARG A 11 3.54 5.44 14.05
C ARG A 11 4.86 5.99 14.58
N LEU A 12 5.51 6.89 13.84
CA LEU A 12 6.80 7.47 14.24
C LEU A 12 6.68 8.33 15.49
N THR A 13 5.56 9.05 15.64
CA THR A 13 5.33 9.95 16.75
C THR A 13 4.53 9.33 17.89
N ARG A 14 4.07 8.09 17.72
CA ARG A 14 3.09 7.42 18.60
C ARG A 14 1.88 8.31 18.89
N ALA A 15 1.57 9.22 17.96
CA ALA A 15 0.46 10.13 18.10
C ALA A 15 -0.86 9.38 17.87
N PRO A 16 -1.86 9.58 18.73
CA PRO A 16 -3.17 8.98 18.54
C PRO A 16 -3.89 9.56 17.33
N GLU A 17 -3.54 10.78 16.91
CA GLU A 17 -4.32 11.59 15.99
C GLU A 17 -3.41 12.29 14.97
N VAL A 18 -3.64 12.04 13.68
CA VAL A 18 -2.92 12.71 12.59
C VAL A 18 -3.88 13.12 11.48
N LEU A 19 -3.79 14.37 11.05
CA LEU A 19 -4.62 15.01 10.03
C LEU A 19 -3.74 15.57 8.92
N VAL A 20 -4.12 15.34 7.67
CA VAL A 20 -3.56 16.03 6.51
C VAL A 20 -4.68 16.78 5.81
N PHE A 21 -4.51 18.07 5.63
CA PHE A 21 -5.51 18.95 5.01
C PHE A 21 -4.86 19.96 4.07
N ARG A 22 -5.60 20.44 3.09
CA ARG A 22 -5.24 21.61 2.30
C ARG A 22 -5.79 22.84 3.02
N SER A 23 -4.93 23.78 3.35
CA SER A 23 -5.36 25.07 3.87
C SER A 23 -6.11 25.80 2.77
N GLY A 24 -7.37 26.14 2.99
CA GLY A 24 -8.08 27.03 2.10
C GLY A 24 -7.39 28.39 1.98
N SER A 25 -7.61 29.08 0.87
CA SER A 25 -7.40 30.54 0.79
C SER A 25 -8.23 31.28 1.85
N LYS A 26 -7.93 32.57 2.08
CA LYS A 26 -8.58 33.36 3.13
C LYS A 26 -10.11 33.36 2.97
N GLY A 27 -10.81 32.65 3.86
CA GLY A 27 -12.27 32.53 3.86
C GLY A 27 -12.82 31.27 3.17
N THR A 28 -11.98 30.36 2.68
CA THR A 28 -12.42 29.03 2.22
C THR A 28 -12.16 27.96 3.29
N GLU A 29 -13.02 26.93 3.30
CA GLU A 29 -12.86 25.79 4.20
C GLU A 29 -11.64 24.94 3.82
N PRO A 30 -10.96 24.32 4.80
CA PRO A 30 -9.86 23.43 4.52
C PRO A 30 -10.40 22.15 3.89
N GLU A 31 -9.68 21.60 2.91
CA GLU A 31 -10.02 20.28 2.37
C GLU A 31 -9.29 19.20 3.18
N ILE A 32 -10.01 18.36 3.93
CA ILE A 32 -9.39 17.20 4.58
C ILE A 32 -8.99 16.19 3.50
N LEU A 33 -7.69 15.94 3.37
CA LEU A 33 -7.16 14.98 2.41
C LEU A 33 -7.08 13.57 3.01
N TYR A 34 -6.76 13.47 4.31
CA TYR A 34 -6.78 12.21 5.05
C TYR A 34 -6.70 12.46 6.57
N GLN A 35 -7.24 11.53 7.37
CA GLN A 35 -7.09 11.53 8.83
C GLN A 35 -6.99 10.11 9.38
N THR A 36 -6.29 9.94 10.50
CA THR A 36 -6.28 8.71 11.30
C THR A 36 -6.43 9.04 12.78
N GLY A 37 -7.17 8.20 13.52
CA GLY A 37 -7.44 8.38 14.94
C GLY A 37 -8.45 9.46 15.31
N PHE A 38 -8.76 10.38 14.39
CA PHE A 38 -9.85 11.33 14.53
C PHE A 38 -11.21 10.71 14.26
N SER A 39 -12.18 11.00 15.13
CA SER A 39 -13.62 10.85 14.85
C SER A 39 -14.23 12.23 14.66
N PHE A 40 -13.90 12.89 13.54
CA PHE A 40 -14.60 14.11 13.17
C PHE A 40 -15.92 13.75 12.49
N ASP A 41 -17.04 14.15 13.10
CA ASP A 41 -18.30 14.18 12.39
C ASP A 41 -18.36 15.38 11.43
N ARG A 42 -17.68 16.51 11.76
CA ARG A 42 -17.41 17.69 10.89
C ARG A 42 -16.21 18.51 11.42
N ILE A 43 -15.34 19.01 10.55
CA ILE A 43 -14.49 20.18 10.85
C ILE A 43 -15.36 21.43 10.67
N PRO A 44 -15.29 22.44 11.56
CA PRO A 44 -16.14 23.63 11.47
C PRO A 44 -15.92 24.41 10.17
N GLN A 45 -17.00 24.99 9.65
CA GLN A 45 -16.94 25.96 8.57
C GLN A 45 -16.06 27.15 8.98
N GLY A 46 -15.16 27.59 8.10
CA GLY A 46 -14.28 28.72 8.37
C GLY A 46 -12.99 28.38 9.14
N PHE A 47 -12.64 27.10 9.26
CA PHE A 47 -11.27 26.73 9.63
C PHE A 47 -10.31 27.36 8.61
N CYS A 48 -9.55 28.34 9.04
CA CYS A 48 -8.24 28.60 8.45
C CYS A 48 -7.27 27.82 9.34
N GLY A 49 -6.22 27.22 8.76
CA GLY A 49 -5.12 26.75 9.59
C GLY A 49 -4.68 27.91 10.49
N PRO A 50 -4.17 27.64 11.70
CA PRO A 50 -3.65 28.73 12.54
C PRO A 50 -2.74 29.61 11.69
N PRO A 51 -2.70 30.93 11.90
CA PRO A 51 -1.78 31.84 11.23
C PRO A 51 -0.37 31.55 11.74
N LEU A 52 0.06 30.33 11.52
CA LEU A 52 1.40 29.85 11.57
C LEU A 52 1.90 30.32 10.22
N GLU A 53 2.54 31.48 10.22
CA GLU A 53 3.30 31.94 9.07
C GLU A 53 4.44 30.95 8.83
N PHE A 54 4.12 29.85 8.17
CA PHE A 54 5.10 28.86 7.74
C PHE A 54 5.77 29.40 6.49
N SER A 55 7.04 29.79 6.61
CA SER A 55 7.89 29.93 5.43
C SER A 55 8.59 28.59 5.16
N GLY A 56 8.33 27.99 4.01
CA GLY A 56 8.98 26.76 3.56
C GLY A 56 8.60 25.47 4.31
N ASN A 57 9.48 24.46 4.19
CA ASN A 57 9.30 23.10 4.74
C ASN A 57 9.63 23.02 6.25
N GLN A 58 9.23 24.03 7.02
CA GLN A 58 9.51 24.07 8.45
C GLN A 58 8.54 23.19 9.24
N LEU A 59 9.08 22.53 10.25
CA LEU A 59 8.35 21.79 11.26
C LEU A 59 8.11 22.70 12.45
N LEU A 60 6.86 22.99 12.75
CA LEU A 60 6.47 23.64 13.99
C LEU A 60 6.23 22.59 15.06
N ASN A 61 6.87 22.79 16.19
CA ASN A 61 6.76 21.94 17.36
C ASN A 61 6.19 22.76 18.52
N ILE A 62 5.03 22.36 19.01
CA ILE A 62 4.35 22.95 20.17
C ILE A 62 4.20 21.85 21.23
N PRO A 63 5.15 21.71 22.17
CA PRO A 63 5.10 20.67 23.20
C PRO A 63 3.99 20.92 24.22
N ASP A 64 3.49 22.15 24.33
CA ASP A 64 2.42 22.54 25.23
C ASP A 64 1.57 23.65 24.60
N VAL A 65 0.43 23.27 24.03
CA VAL A 65 -0.46 24.22 23.32
C VAL A 65 -1.12 25.23 24.25
N SER A 66 -1.20 24.94 25.56
CA SER A 66 -1.77 25.87 26.54
C SER A 66 -0.92 27.12 26.73
N LYS A 67 0.38 27.04 26.41
CA LYS A 67 1.32 28.17 26.46
C LYS A 67 1.28 29.03 25.21
N VAL A 68 0.59 28.58 24.16
CA VAL A 68 0.45 29.30 22.91
C VAL A 68 -0.89 30.03 22.93
N GLY A 69 -0.89 31.28 23.39
CA GLY A 69 -2.12 32.07 23.54
C GLY A 69 -2.93 32.22 22.24
N SER A 70 -2.28 32.13 21.08
CA SER A 70 -2.95 32.11 19.77
C SER A 70 -3.67 30.79 19.48
N PHE A 71 -3.26 29.67 20.10
CA PHE A 71 -3.93 28.38 19.94
C PHE A 71 -5.22 28.31 20.74
N SER A 72 -5.25 28.86 21.96
CA SER A 72 -6.49 28.92 22.77
C SER A 72 -7.60 29.77 22.15
N ALA A 73 -7.23 30.70 21.26
CA ALA A 73 -8.18 31.50 20.49
C ALA A 73 -8.47 30.91 19.09
N HIS A 74 -7.84 29.78 18.75
CA HIS A 74 -7.97 29.16 17.44
C HIS A 74 -9.21 28.26 17.38
N PRO A 75 -9.99 28.24 16.29
CA PRO A 75 -11.14 27.31 16.15
C PRO A 75 -10.79 25.84 16.40
N LEU A 76 -9.53 25.45 16.21
CA LEU A 76 -9.05 24.11 16.54
C LEU A 76 -9.17 23.75 18.02
N SER A 77 -8.95 24.68 18.95
CA SER A 77 -8.96 24.35 20.38
C SER A 77 -10.34 23.89 20.87
N GLU A 78 -11.41 24.37 20.23
CA GLU A 78 -12.79 23.95 20.54
C GLU A 78 -13.06 22.50 20.10
N HIS A 79 -12.45 22.09 19.00
CA HIS A 79 -12.64 20.76 18.41
C HIS A 79 -11.59 19.74 18.83
N LEU A 80 -10.48 20.23 19.39
CA LEU A 80 -9.37 19.44 19.90
C LEU A 80 -9.15 19.70 21.41
N PRO A 81 -10.19 19.60 22.27
CA PRO A 81 -10.06 19.96 23.69
C PRO A 81 -9.08 19.05 24.46
N LYS A 82 -8.69 17.91 23.86
CA LYS A 82 -7.74 16.94 24.42
C LYS A 82 -6.32 17.12 23.88
N VAL A 83 -6.11 18.05 22.96
CA VAL A 83 -4.78 18.30 22.41
C VAL A 83 -3.97 19.13 23.39
N LYS A 84 -2.92 18.52 23.91
CA LYS A 84 -1.94 19.11 24.83
C LYS A 84 -0.68 19.52 24.10
N SER A 85 -0.34 18.83 23.02
CA SER A 85 0.86 19.07 22.24
C SER A 85 0.59 18.84 20.75
N LEU A 86 1.35 19.51 19.88
CA LEU A 86 1.10 19.55 18.45
C LEU A 86 2.40 19.63 17.66
N ILE A 87 2.52 18.83 16.61
CA ILE A 87 3.52 19.01 15.56
C ILE A 87 2.77 19.34 14.27
N ALA A 88 3.17 20.43 13.61
CA ALA A 88 2.62 20.79 12.31
C ALA A 88 3.74 20.98 11.29
N ALA A 89 3.54 20.51 10.06
CA ALA A 89 4.48 20.73 8.98
C ALA A 89 3.75 21.08 7.68
N ASN A 90 4.31 22.03 6.94
CA ASN A 90 3.85 22.34 5.60
C ASN A 90 4.48 21.34 4.61
N LEU A 91 3.63 20.56 3.95
CA LEU A 91 3.98 19.53 2.96
C LEU A 91 4.21 20.11 1.56
N ALA A 92 3.90 21.38 1.31
CA ALA A 92 4.05 21.97 -0.02
C ALA A 92 4.38 23.48 0.01
N GLN A 93 5.44 23.86 -0.69
CA GLN A 93 5.56 25.20 -1.29
C GLN A 93 6.32 25.10 -2.61
N VAL A 94 5.61 25.03 -3.74
CA VAL A 94 5.99 25.67 -5.01
C VAL A 94 4.72 25.87 -5.86
N GLY A 95 4.25 27.12 -6.00
CA GLY A 95 3.36 27.54 -7.10
C GLY A 95 1.86 27.25 -7.02
N LYS A 96 1.29 26.84 -5.87
CA LYS A 96 -0.16 26.76 -5.66
C LYS A 96 -0.59 27.61 -4.46
N ASP A 97 -1.74 28.26 -4.56
CA ASP A 97 -2.26 29.23 -3.60
C ASP A 97 -2.66 28.64 -2.23
N GLU A 98 -2.60 27.31 -2.07
CA GLU A 98 -3.16 26.61 -0.91
C GLU A 98 -2.18 25.54 -0.37
N PRO A 99 -1.50 25.79 0.77
CA PRO A 99 -0.53 24.85 1.32
C PRO A 99 -1.20 23.58 1.85
N ILE A 100 -0.52 22.45 1.73
CA ILE A 100 -0.97 21.19 2.35
C ILE A 100 -0.25 21.05 3.69
N ILE A 101 -1.01 20.85 4.76
CA ILE A 101 -0.48 20.81 6.12
C ILE A 101 -0.73 19.42 6.69
N ILE A 102 0.30 18.86 7.33
CA ILE A 102 0.14 17.73 8.26
C ILE A 102 0.13 18.26 9.69
N LEU A 103 -0.81 17.76 10.48
CA LEU A 103 -0.98 18.09 11.89
C LEU A 103 -1.01 16.78 12.68
N ILE A 104 -0.11 16.67 13.65
CA ILE A 104 0.09 15.52 14.52
C ILE A 104 -0.26 15.99 15.92
N ALA A 105 -1.33 15.45 16.47
CA ALA A 105 -1.87 15.83 17.77
C ALA A 105 -1.42 14.84 18.85
N ASN A 106 -1.00 15.36 20.00
CA ASN A 106 -0.54 14.59 21.15
C ASN A 106 0.55 13.53 20.82
N PRO A 107 1.63 13.89 20.10
CA PRO A 107 2.79 12.98 20.01
C PRO A 107 3.33 12.66 21.41
N GLU A 108 3.97 11.50 21.58
CA GLU A 108 4.60 11.16 22.85
C GLU A 108 5.68 12.20 23.22
N PRO A 109 5.86 12.55 24.51
CA PRO A 109 6.76 13.64 24.91
C PRO A 109 8.20 13.48 24.40
N ASP A 110 8.69 12.24 24.31
CA ASP A 110 10.05 11.94 23.87
C ASP A 110 10.29 12.22 22.37
N VAL A 111 9.22 12.34 21.57
CA VAL A 111 9.31 12.74 20.15
C VAL A 111 9.91 14.13 20.02
N PHE A 112 9.66 15.02 20.99
CA PHE A 112 10.18 16.38 20.97
C PHE A 112 11.67 16.46 21.32
N GLU A 113 12.16 15.47 22.07
CA GLU A 113 13.56 15.36 22.48
C GLU A 113 14.38 14.52 21.50
N ASN A 114 13.71 13.67 20.70
CA ASN A 114 14.34 12.79 19.73
C ASN A 114 14.58 13.50 18.38
N ALA A 115 15.81 13.98 18.21
CA ALA A 115 16.27 14.62 16.97
C ALA A 115 16.10 13.71 15.73
N GLU A 116 16.26 12.39 15.85
CA GLU A 116 16.09 11.47 14.72
C GLU A 116 14.64 11.43 14.25
N THR A 117 13.68 11.39 15.17
CA THR A 117 12.25 11.41 14.82
C THR A 117 11.87 12.70 14.07
N LEU A 118 12.37 13.85 14.53
CA LEU A 118 12.16 15.13 13.85
C LEU A 118 12.82 15.16 12.46
N VAL A 119 14.03 14.62 12.32
CA VAL A 119 14.70 14.50 11.02
C VAL A 119 13.92 13.61 10.07
N ILE A 120 13.40 12.46 10.52
CA ILE A 120 12.58 11.57 9.70
C ILE A 120 11.30 12.29 9.24
N LEU A 121 10.63 13.01 10.13
CA LEU A 121 9.45 13.81 9.76
C LEU A 121 9.81 14.89 8.72
N GLN A 122 10.95 15.58 8.87
CA GLN A 122 11.42 16.55 7.86
C GLN A 122 11.71 15.89 6.51
N VAL A 123 12.34 14.72 6.50
CA VAL A 123 12.63 13.96 5.27
C VAL A 123 11.32 13.54 4.61
N MET A 124 10.34 13.05 5.37
CA MET A 124 9.02 12.71 4.85
C MET A 124 8.34 13.92 4.20
N VAL A 125 8.32 15.07 4.89
CA VAL A 125 7.77 16.33 4.39
C VAL A 125 8.41 16.70 3.05
N LYS A 126 9.75 16.64 2.97
CA LYS A 126 10.50 16.94 1.74
C LYS A 126 10.19 15.96 0.60
N MET A 127 10.11 14.66 0.88
CA MET A 127 9.78 13.66 -0.13
C MET A 127 8.37 13.87 -0.69
N ILE A 128 7.40 14.19 0.16
CA ILE A 128 6.03 14.45 -0.27
C ILE A 128 5.98 15.72 -1.15
N ALA A 129 6.66 16.78 -0.74
CA ALA A 129 6.78 18.00 -1.53
C ALA A 129 7.37 17.69 -2.91
N GLN A 130 8.44 16.90 -2.98
CA GLN A 130 9.07 16.49 -4.25
C GLN A 130 8.14 15.66 -5.14
N LEU A 131 7.38 14.70 -4.56
CA LEU A 131 6.41 13.89 -5.29
C LEU A 131 5.23 14.72 -5.86
N GLN A 132 4.96 15.89 -5.30
CA GLN A 132 3.93 16.80 -5.80
C GLN A 132 4.41 17.79 -6.86
N VAL A 133 5.71 18.11 -6.87
CA VAL A 133 6.33 19.02 -7.85
C VAL A 133 6.58 18.33 -9.19
N ILE A 134 6.68 16.99 -9.22
CA ILE A 134 6.65 16.24 -10.47
C ILE A 134 5.33 16.59 -11.15
N PRO A 135 5.34 17.35 -12.27
CA PRO A 135 4.11 17.65 -12.99
C PRO A 135 3.46 16.30 -13.26
N ARG A 136 2.19 16.15 -12.88
CA ARG A 136 1.35 15.20 -13.60
C ARG A 136 1.23 15.75 -15.01
N GLN A 137 2.30 15.61 -15.81
CA GLN A 137 2.12 15.39 -17.23
C GLN A 137 1.10 14.27 -17.26
N GLU A 138 -0.10 14.57 -17.76
CA GLU A 138 -0.86 13.53 -18.42
C GLU A 138 0.16 12.76 -19.24
N LEU A 139 0.30 11.47 -18.97
CA LEU A 139 1.09 10.60 -19.82
C LEU A 139 0.43 10.69 -21.19
N THR A 140 0.81 11.70 -21.97
CA THR A 140 0.80 11.62 -23.41
C THR A 140 1.85 10.57 -23.65
N TYR A 141 1.39 9.31 -23.68
CA TYR A 141 2.21 8.22 -24.16
C TYR A 141 2.78 8.74 -25.49
N PRO A 142 4.12 8.79 -25.65
CA PRO A 142 4.65 8.97 -26.99
C PRO A 142 3.92 7.95 -27.84
N SER A 143 3.25 8.42 -28.90
CA SER A 143 2.68 7.56 -29.93
C SER A 143 3.71 6.47 -30.15
N LEU A 144 3.38 5.25 -29.74
CA LEU A 144 4.33 4.16 -29.65
C LEU A 144 5.15 4.17 -30.94
N ALA A 145 6.44 4.47 -30.82
CA ALA A 145 7.38 4.11 -31.86
C ALA A 145 7.10 2.64 -32.17
N GLU A 146 7.11 2.31 -33.46
CA GLU A 146 6.68 1.01 -34.00
C GLU A 146 7.03 -0.13 -33.03
N PRO A 147 6.06 -1.00 -32.73
CA PRO A 147 6.26 -2.07 -31.77
C PRO A 147 7.54 -2.82 -32.12
N PRO A 148 8.35 -3.23 -31.12
CA PRO A 148 9.49 -4.09 -31.38
C PRO A 148 9.02 -5.27 -32.23
N PRO A 149 9.85 -5.72 -33.20
CA PRO A 149 9.45 -6.73 -34.18
C PRO A 149 8.71 -7.86 -33.48
N GLU A 150 7.47 -8.09 -33.94
CA GLU A 150 6.53 -9.09 -33.43
C GLU A 150 7.29 -10.32 -32.99
N SER A 151 7.23 -10.63 -31.68
CA SER A 151 7.68 -11.94 -31.23
C SER A 151 6.86 -12.95 -32.01
N THR A 152 7.52 -13.80 -32.80
CA THR A 152 6.90 -14.82 -33.66
C THR A 152 6.28 -15.98 -32.88
N HIS A 153 5.87 -15.74 -31.64
CA HIS A 153 4.99 -16.65 -30.95
C HIS A 153 3.60 -16.49 -31.56
N PRO A 154 2.99 -17.57 -32.11
CA PRO A 154 1.61 -17.50 -32.57
C PRO A 154 0.77 -16.95 -31.41
N PRO A 155 -0.11 -15.97 -31.63
CA PRO A 155 -0.96 -15.44 -30.58
C PRO A 155 -1.70 -16.64 -29.99
N ALA A 156 -1.44 -16.92 -28.72
CA ALA A 156 -2.27 -17.86 -27.98
C ALA A 156 -3.69 -17.35 -28.18
N THR A 157 -4.52 -18.12 -28.88
CA THR A 157 -5.94 -17.82 -29.08
C THR A 157 -6.48 -17.47 -27.71
N ALA A 158 -6.79 -16.18 -27.50
CA ALA A 158 -7.26 -15.67 -26.22
C ALA A 158 -8.57 -16.41 -25.92
N GLY A 159 -8.46 -17.48 -25.15
CA GLY A 159 -9.60 -18.33 -24.84
C GLY A 159 -10.65 -17.46 -24.19
N GLU A 160 -11.87 -17.48 -24.74
CA GLU A 160 -13.00 -16.74 -24.17
C GLU A 160 -13.11 -17.09 -22.68
N LEU A 161 -13.15 -16.07 -21.82
CA LEU A 161 -13.32 -16.26 -20.39
C LEU A 161 -14.69 -16.89 -20.13
N GLY A 162 -14.72 -17.97 -19.34
CA GLY A 162 -15.98 -18.55 -18.89
C GLY A 162 -16.79 -17.60 -18.01
N ALA A 163 -18.06 -17.94 -17.78
CA ALA A 163 -18.97 -17.11 -16.99
C ALA A 163 -18.49 -16.91 -15.54
N THR A 164 -17.77 -17.88 -14.96
CA THR A 164 -17.26 -17.80 -13.57
C THR A 164 -16.11 -16.79 -13.46
N GLU A 165 -15.21 -16.80 -14.44
CA GLU A 165 -14.08 -15.89 -14.60
C GLU A 165 -14.60 -14.47 -14.80
N GLN A 166 -15.53 -14.28 -15.74
CA GLN A 166 -16.17 -13.00 -16.01
C GLN A 166 -16.91 -12.47 -14.77
N PHE A 167 -17.65 -13.31 -14.06
CA PHE A 167 -18.30 -12.92 -12.81
C PHE A 167 -17.29 -12.41 -11.79
N LEU A 168 -16.18 -13.12 -11.57
CA LEU A 168 -15.20 -12.73 -10.57
C LEU A 168 -14.49 -11.42 -10.98
N LEU A 169 -14.05 -11.30 -12.24
CA LEU A 169 -13.36 -10.13 -12.76
C LEU A 169 -14.24 -8.88 -12.83
N SER A 170 -15.53 -9.01 -13.12
CA SER A 170 -16.45 -7.87 -13.20
C SER A 170 -16.97 -7.41 -11.84
N THR A 171 -17.01 -8.29 -10.83
CA THR A 171 -17.64 -7.98 -9.54
C THR A 171 -16.67 -7.60 -8.43
N LEU A 172 -15.40 -8.05 -8.50
CA LEU A 172 -14.35 -7.59 -7.61
C LEU A 172 -14.10 -6.10 -7.80
N VAL A 173 -13.85 -5.37 -6.72
CA VAL A 173 -13.61 -3.92 -6.79
C VAL A 173 -12.12 -3.70 -7.06
N GLU A 174 -11.78 -3.01 -8.14
CA GLU A 174 -10.41 -2.54 -8.36
C GLU A 174 -10.07 -1.53 -7.26
N ARG A 175 -9.07 -1.86 -6.44
CA ARG A 175 -8.66 -1.03 -5.32
C ARG A 175 -7.19 -1.29 -5.04
N ARG A 176 -6.35 -0.38 -5.53
CA ARG A 176 -4.92 -0.36 -5.21
C ARG A 176 -4.73 0.14 -3.79
N GLN A 177 -4.29 -0.74 -2.90
CA GLN A 177 -4.10 -0.41 -1.50
C GLN A 177 -2.75 -0.92 -0.99
N LEU A 178 -2.12 -0.14 -0.13
CA LEU A 178 -0.98 -0.57 0.68
C LEU A 178 -1.52 -1.17 1.98
N ILE A 179 -1.16 -2.41 2.26
CA ILE A 179 -1.61 -3.15 3.44
C ILE A 179 -0.40 -3.34 4.33
N THR A 180 -0.54 -3.03 5.61
CA THR A 180 0.52 -3.20 6.60
C THR A 180 0.11 -4.22 7.65
N ARG A 181 1.01 -5.15 7.96
CA ARG A 181 0.83 -6.19 8.99
C ARG A 181 2.15 -6.44 9.70
N ASN A 182 2.17 -6.25 11.02
CA ASN A 182 3.34 -6.56 11.88
C ASN A 182 4.66 -5.98 11.34
N GLY A 183 4.63 -4.74 10.83
CA GLY A 183 5.80 -4.05 10.26
C GLY A 183 6.15 -4.42 8.81
N PHE A 184 5.40 -5.34 8.18
CA PHE A 184 5.54 -5.66 6.76
C PHE A 184 4.46 -4.96 5.96
N SER A 185 4.80 -4.48 4.77
CA SER A 185 3.86 -3.84 3.86
C SER A 185 3.86 -4.52 2.50
N PHE A 186 2.68 -4.69 1.92
CA PHE A 186 2.47 -5.27 0.61
C PHE A 186 1.29 -4.58 -0.07
N THR A 187 1.19 -4.66 -1.39
CA THR A 187 0.11 -4.03 -2.14
C THR A 187 -0.96 -5.03 -2.56
N GLY A 188 -2.21 -4.57 -2.64
CA GLY A 188 -3.33 -5.34 -3.18
C GLY A 188 -3.91 -4.64 -4.41
N SER A 189 -4.33 -5.42 -5.41
CA SER A 189 -4.89 -4.88 -6.67
C SER A 189 -6.42 -4.79 -6.65
N ARG A 190 -7.07 -5.77 -6.02
CA ARG A 190 -8.53 -5.89 -5.89
C ARG A 190 -8.96 -6.13 -4.44
N THR A 191 -10.23 -5.88 -4.15
CA THR A 191 -10.87 -6.23 -2.88
C THR A 191 -12.21 -6.92 -3.11
N TRP A 192 -12.64 -7.73 -2.15
CA TRP A 192 -13.98 -8.30 -2.15
C TRP A 192 -15.04 -7.21 -2.09
N ARG A 193 -16.17 -7.47 -2.75
CA ARG A 193 -17.39 -6.68 -2.57
C ARG A 193 -18.18 -7.28 -1.41
N SER A 194 -18.30 -6.55 -0.30
CA SER A 194 -18.88 -7.05 0.96
C SER A 194 -20.22 -7.77 0.79
N GLN A 195 -21.13 -7.20 -0.01
CA GLN A 195 -22.48 -7.72 -0.24
C GLN A 195 -22.53 -9.08 -0.95
N ILE A 196 -21.50 -9.43 -1.74
CA ILE A 196 -21.46 -10.66 -2.55
C ILE A 196 -20.20 -11.50 -2.31
N LYS A 197 -19.43 -11.17 -1.27
CA LYS A 197 -18.18 -11.84 -0.91
C LYS A 197 -18.31 -13.37 -0.84
N PRO A 198 -19.40 -13.96 -0.27
CA PRO A 198 -19.57 -15.42 -0.27
C PRO A 198 -19.54 -16.04 -1.67
N TYR A 199 -20.24 -15.44 -2.64
CA TYR A 199 -20.30 -15.90 -4.03
C TYR A 199 -18.95 -15.72 -4.75
N GLN A 200 -18.24 -14.62 -4.50
CA GLN A 200 -16.90 -14.41 -5.05
C GLN A 200 -15.89 -15.43 -4.54
N ILE A 201 -15.96 -15.78 -3.25
CA ILE A 201 -15.12 -16.82 -2.65
C ILE A 201 -15.44 -18.19 -3.25
N GLU A 202 -16.72 -18.51 -3.45
CA GLU A 202 -17.15 -19.75 -4.06
C GLU A 202 -16.69 -19.85 -5.53
N ALA A 203 -16.88 -18.79 -6.32
CA ALA A 203 -16.40 -18.69 -7.69
C ALA A 203 -14.88 -18.90 -7.77
N LEU A 204 -14.10 -18.21 -6.93
CA LEU A 204 -12.65 -18.40 -6.90
C LEU A 204 -12.26 -19.83 -6.48
N ARG A 205 -12.97 -20.45 -5.53
CA ARG A 205 -12.73 -21.85 -5.16
C ARG A 205 -13.04 -22.80 -6.31
N ALA A 206 -14.09 -22.54 -7.09
CA ALA A 206 -14.42 -23.32 -8.27
C ALA A 206 -13.30 -23.21 -9.32
N LEU A 207 -12.86 -21.99 -9.63
CA LEU A 207 -11.73 -21.74 -10.55
C LEU A 207 -10.43 -22.39 -10.07
N LYS A 208 -10.16 -22.41 -8.77
CA LYS A 208 -8.96 -23.08 -8.22
C LYS A 208 -8.97 -24.61 -8.38
N ARG A 209 -10.11 -25.25 -8.70
CA ARG A 209 -10.18 -26.69 -8.99
C ARG A 209 -9.69 -26.99 -10.41
N GLU A 210 -10.07 -26.13 -11.34
CA GLU A 210 -9.74 -26.21 -12.76
C GLU A 210 -9.40 -24.80 -13.23
N LEU A 211 -8.12 -24.46 -13.24
CA LEU A 211 -7.61 -23.10 -13.48
C LEU A 211 -7.43 -22.86 -14.97
N PRO A 212 -8.33 -22.10 -15.64
CA PRO A 212 -8.21 -21.79 -17.05
C PRO A 212 -6.98 -20.90 -17.28
N GLU A 213 -6.20 -21.17 -18.32
CA GLU A 213 -4.99 -20.39 -18.61
C GLU A 213 -5.32 -18.92 -18.89
N SER A 214 -6.40 -18.64 -19.63
CA SER A 214 -6.85 -17.28 -19.90
C SER A 214 -7.13 -16.47 -18.64
N PHE A 215 -7.66 -17.11 -17.59
CA PHE A 215 -7.87 -16.47 -16.31
C PHE A 215 -6.56 -16.17 -15.56
N VAL A 216 -5.60 -17.10 -15.60
CA VAL A 216 -4.26 -16.88 -15.02
C VAL A 216 -3.56 -15.71 -15.71
N GLU A 217 -3.64 -15.64 -17.04
CA GLU A 217 -3.04 -14.56 -17.84
C GLU A 217 -3.59 -13.19 -17.45
N VAL A 218 -4.92 -13.03 -17.39
CA VAL A 218 -5.56 -11.76 -17.01
C VAL A 218 -5.14 -11.31 -15.60
N VAL A 219 -5.12 -12.24 -14.64
CA VAL A 219 -4.70 -11.93 -13.27
C VAL A 219 -3.21 -11.55 -13.22
N ALA A 220 -2.37 -12.24 -13.99
CA ALA A 220 -0.96 -11.92 -14.08
C ALA A 220 -0.71 -10.56 -14.76
N ASP A 221 -1.49 -10.19 -15.78
CA ASP A 221 -1.44 -8.86 -16.41
C ASP A 221 -1.77 -7.76 -15.41
N GLU A 222 -2.83 -7.92 -14.61
CA GLU A 222 -3.19 -6.95 -13.57
C GLU A 222 -2.07 -6.76 -12.53
N ILE A 223 -1.51 -7.87 -12.04
CA ILE A 223 -0.43 -7.80 -11.04
C ILE A 223 0.84 -7.20 -11.66
N ALA A 224 1.22 -7.60 -12.88
CA ALA A 224 2.39 -7.08 -13.56
C ALA A 224 2.25 -5.58 -13.84
N ALA A 225 1.09 -5.12 -14.31
CA ALA A 225 0.82 -3.69 -14.52
C ALA A 225 0.91 -2.90 -13.21
N SER A 226 0.34 -3.43 -12.12
CA SER A 226 0.43 -2.83 -10.78
C SER A 226 1.87 -2.76 -10.28
N ALA A 227 2.65 -3.84 -10.46
CA ALA A 227 4.05 -3.92 -10.06
C ALA A 227 4.93 -2.95 -10.86
N LYS A 228 4.76 -2.86 -12.20
CA LYS A 228 5.48 -1.89 -13.05
C LYS A 228 5.24 -0.46 -12.61
N LEU A 229 3.99 -0.12 -12.29
CA LEU A 229 3.62 1.22 -11.84
C LEU A 229 4.26 1.56 -10.48
N GLN A 230 4.37 0.60 -9.58
CA GLN A 230 4.86 0.82 -8.22
C GLN A 230 6.38 0.79 -8.10
N PHE A 231 7.03 -0.14 -8.81
CA PHE A 231 8.45 -0.45 -8.62
C PHE A 231 9.31 -0.14 -9.85
N GLY A 232 8.69 0.15 -11.00
CA GLY A 232 9.36 0.23 -12.29
C GLY A 232 9.61 -1.16 -12.88
N ALA A 233 9.84 -1.21 -14.20
CA ALA A 233 10.05 -2.47 -14.91
C ALA A 233 11.43 -3.11 -14.65
N THR A 234 12.44 -2.31 -14.29
CA THR A 234 13.85 -2.75 -14.23
C THR A 234 14.37 -2.99 -12.81
N SER A 235 13.60 -2.63 -11.78
CA SER A 235 14.06 -2.71 -10.39
C SER A 235 13.95 -4.11 -9.79
N LEU A 236 13.13 -4.98 -10.39
CA LEU A 236 12.86 -6.33 -9.90
C LEU A 236 13.72 -7.35 -10.67
N VAL A 237 14.31 -8.28 -9.94
CA VAL A 237 15.15 -9.35 -10.52
C VAL A 237 14.41 -10.69 -10.47
N ASN A 238 13.69 -10.95 -9.38
CA ASN A 238 12.99 -12.22 -9.15
C ASN A 238 11.51 -12.01 -8.87
N VAL A 239 10.70 -13.01 -9.21
CA VAL A 239 9.30 -13.16 -8.78
C VAL A 239 9.16 -14.48 -8.03
N ILE A 240 8.70 -14.41 -6.79
CA ILE A 240 8.60 -15.54 -5.87
C ILE A 240 7.11 -15.74 -5.52
N PRO A 241 6.53 -16.94 -5.69
CA PRO A 241 5.17 -17.20 -5.27
C PRO A 241 5.06 -17.46 -3.76
N ILE A 242 3.93 -17.10 -3.18
CA ILE A 242 3.51 -17.67 -1.89
C ILE A 242 3.16 -19.15 -2.08
N PRO A 243 3.74 -20.08 -1.30
CA PRO A 243 3.43 -21.50 -1.41
C PRO A 243 1.96 -21.80 -1.10
N CYS A 244 1.38 -22.74 -1.84
CA CYS A 244 0.02 -23.18 -1.61
C CYS A 244 -0.07 -23.97 -0.28
N GLY A 245 -0.58 -23.31 0.77
CA GLY A 245 -0.49 -23.80 2.15
C GLY A 245 -1.03 -25.22 2.38
N SER A 246 -2.24 -25.54 1.92
CA SER A 246 -2.91 -26.82 2.26
C SER A 246 -3.14 -27.77 1.09
N SER A 247 -3.05 -27.32 -0.16
CA SER A 247 -3.33 -28.19 -1.31
C SER A 247 -2.18 -29.14 -1.60
N GLY A 248 -0.95 -28.80 -1.18
CA GLY A 248 0.26 -29.56 -1.54
C GLY A 248 0.53 -29.62 -3.05
N LYS A 249 -0.25 -28.89 -3.85
CA LYS A 249 -0.12 -28.85 -5.30
C LYS A 249 1.08 -27.98 -5.68
N PRO A 250 2.05 -28.49 -6.45
CA PRO A 250 3.21 -27.71 -6.87
C PRO A 250 2.85 -26.59 -7.85
N ASP A 251 1.69 -26.69 -8.51
CA ASP A 251 1.21 -25.85 -9.61
C ASP A 251 -0.03 -25.00 -9.23
N GLY A 252 -0.16 -24.64 -7.96
CA GLY A 252 -1.33 -23.88 -7.50
C GLY A 252 -1.41 -22.45 -8.07
N PHE A 253 -2.53 -21.78 -7.80
CA PHE A 253 -2.88 -20.53 -8.48
C PHE A 253 -1.83 -19.42 -8.29
N SER A 254 -1.34 -19.21 -7.06
CA SER A 254 -0.27 -18.24 -6.78
C SER A 254 1.02 -18.52 -7.56
N VAL A 255 1.37 -19.81 -7.73
CA VAL A 255 2.57 -20.25 -8.46
C VAL A 255 2.42 -19.94 -9.94
N ARG A 256 1.29 -20.30 -10.55
CA ARG A 256 1.02 -20.04 -11.98
C ARG A 256 0.96 -18.54 -12.28
N ILE A 257 0.31 -17.75 -11.42
CA ILE A 257 0.30 -16.29 -11.56
C ILE A 257 1.73 -15.74 -11.48
N ALA A 258 2.51 -16.13 -10.47
CA ALA A 258 3.87 -15.64 -10.29
C ALA A 258 4.78 -15.96 -11.48
N GLU A 259 4.65 -17.14 -12.07
CA GLU A 259 5.38 -17.51 -13.29
C GLU A 259 5.03 -16.58 -14.46
N ARG A 260 3.73 -16.33 -14.70
CA ARG A 260 3.31 -15.39 -15.76
C ARG A 260 3.70 -13.95 -15.47
N VAL A 261 3.64 -13.52 -14.21
CA VAL A 261 4.14 -12.20 -13.80
C VAL A 261 5.64 -12.09 -14.08
N ALA A 262 6.45 -13.11 -13.78
CA ALA A 262 7.87 -13.11 -14.08
C ALA A 262 8.13 -12.89 -15.57
N THR A 263 7.45 -13.64 -16.44
CA THR A 263 7.54 -13.50 -17.89
C THR A 263 7.17 -12.08 -18.34
N LYS A 264 6.03 -11.55 -17.88
CA LYS A 264 5.54 -10.20 -18.24
C LYS A 264 6.44 -9.06 -17.73
N MET A 265 7.21 -9.32 -16.68
CA MET A 265 8.15 -8.39 -16.07
C MET A 265 9.59 -8.54 -16.62
N GLY A 266 9.89 -9.61 -17.36
CA GLY A 266 11.26 -9.93 -17.77
C GLY A 266 12.17 -10.32 -16.60
N CYS A 267 11.59 -10.91 -15.54
CA CYS A 267 12.29 -11.32 -14.32
C CYS A 267 12.45 -12.85 -14.24
N HIS A 268 13.30 -13.33 -13.32
CA HIS A 268 13.40 -14.74 -13.01
C HIS A 268 12.22 -15.22 -12.15
N PHE A 269 11.60 -16.34 -12.51
CA PHE A 269 10.64 -17.00 -11.64
C PHE A 269 11.38 -17.92 -10.65
N GLU A 270 11.11 -17.72 -9.36
CA GLU A 270 11.87 -18.36 -8.28
C GLU A 270 10.97 -19.01 -7.22
N ASN A 271 10.71 -20.31 -7.35
CA ASN A 271 9.90 -21.07 -6.39
C ASN A 271 10.74 -21.60 -5.21
N ILE A 272 11.22 -20.68 -4.37
CA ILE A 272 12.22 -20.97 -3.34
C ILE A 272 11.65 -21.08 -1.91
N LEU A 273 10.39 -20.73 -1.70
CA LEU A 273 9.74 -20.83 -0.40
C LEU A 273 9.11 -22.21 -0.24
N VAL A 274 9.47 -22.91 0.84
CA VAL A 274 8.99 -24.25 1.14
C VAL A 274 8.16 -24.22 2.41
N SER A 275 6.93 -24.73 2.33
CA SER A 275 6.10 -24.98 3.51
C SER A 275 6.51 -26.30 4.14
N SER A 276 6.73 -26.30 5.47
CA SER A 276 6.90 -27.54 6.21
C SER A 276 5.57 -28.29 6.16
N ALA A 277 5.46 -29.30 5.29
CA ALA A 277 4.19 -29.98 5.03
C ALA A 277 3.57 -30.52 6.33
N LYS A 278 2.40 -29.99 6.71
CA LYS A 278 1.49 -30.64 7.66
C LYS A 278 0.25 -31.07 6.89
N LYS A 279 -0.07 -32.38 6.91
CA LYS A 279 -1.36 -32.88 6.38
C LYS A 279 -2.51 -32.16 7.14
N GLY A 280 -3.31 -31.34 6.43
CA GLY A 280 -4.49 -30.68 7.01
C GLY A 280 -5.01 -29.46 6.22
N SER A 281 -6.28 -29.12 6.41
CA SER A 281 -6.94 -27.95 5.78
C SER A 281 -6.49 -26.61 6.39
N SER A 282 -6.18 -25.61 5.56
CA SER A 282 -5.84 -24.25 5.99
C SER A 282 -7.10 -23.46 6.37
N HIS A 283 -7.62 -23.69 7.57
CA HIS A 283 -8.69 -22.86 8.12
C HIS A 283 -8.13 -21.54 8.67
N PRO A 284 -8.79 -20.37 8.53
CA PRO A 284 -8.29 -19.09 9.05
C PRO A 284 -7.96 -19.10 10.55
N LYS A 285 -8.76 -19.85 11.35
CA LYS A 285 -8.52 -20.04 12.79
C LYS A 285 -7.26 -20.88 13.13
N THR A 286 -6.75 -21.70 12.21
CA THR A 286 -5.51 -22.49 12.42
C THR A 286 -4.25 -21.77 11.91
N SER A 287 -4.40 -20.60 11.26
CA SER A 287 -3.27 -19.82 10.71
C SER A 287 -2.25 -19.36 11.76
N ALA A 288 -2.66 -19.25 13.03
CA ALA A 288 -1.77 -18.93 14.14
C ALA A 288 -0.67 -20.00 14.36
N ARG A 289 -0.88 -21.24 13.90
CA ARG A 289 0.03 -22.38 14.07
C ARG A 289 0.75 -22.80 12.78
N LEU A 290 0.72 -21.95 11.74
CA LEU A 290 1.49 -22.21 10.51
C LEU A 290 2.97 -22.36 10.86
N ALA A 291 3.58 -23.43 10.37
CA ALA A 291 5.01 -23.63 10.51
C ALA A 291 5.75 -22.47 9.79
N PRO A 292 6.93 -22.08 10.28
CA PRO A 292 7.79 -21.17 9.55
C PRO A 292 8.04 -21.70 8.13
N LEU A 293 8.02 -20.79 7.15
CA LEU A 293 8.50 -21.09 5.81
C LEU A 293 10.01 -21.27 5.83
N GLN A 294 10.50 -22.18 5.00
CA GLN A 294 11.92 -22.42 4.80
C GLN A 294 12.32 -21.97 3.40
N LEU A 295 13.61 -21.72 3.23
CA LEU A 295 14.19 -21.30 1.97
C LEU A 295 14.93 -22.48 1.34
N ALA A 296 14.57 -22.86 0.10
CA ALA A 296 15.23 -23.94 -0.63
C ALA A 296 16.60 -23.52 -1.19
N LYS A 297 16.71 -22.27 -1.65
CA LYS A 297 17.95 -21.68 -2.16
C LYS A 297 17.93 -20.15 -1.98
N ARG A 298 19.11 -19.54 -1.92
CA ARG A 298 19.26 -18.09 -1.90
C ARG A 298 19.10 -17.51 -3.31
N VAL A 299 18.56 -16.30 -3.39
CA VAL A 299 18.49 -15.47 -4.60
C VAL A 299 19.07 -14.09 -4.30
N GLU A 300 19.52 -13.40 -5.34
CA GLU A 300 20.09 -12.06 -5.26
C GLU A 300 19.17 -11.03 -5.91
N GLY A 301 19.31 -9.77 -5.50
CA GLY A 301 18.52 -8.66 -6.01
C GLY A 301 17.11 -8.57 -5.40
N LEU A 302 16.40 -7.50 -5.78
CA LEU A 302 15.05 -7.23 -5.26
C LEU A 302 14.04 -8.23 -5.83
N SER A 303 13.29 -8.86 -4.94
CA SER A 303 12.31 -9.89 -5.29
C SER A 303 10.87 -9.39 -5.09
N LEU A 304 10.00 -9.71 -6.04
CA LEU A 304 8.55 -9.49 -5.94
C LEU A 304 7.87 -10.77 -5.43
N LEU A 305 7.28 -10.71 -4.25
CA LEU A 305 6.51 -11.79 -3.66
C LEU A 305 5.04 -11.68 -4.12
N VAL A 306 4.51 -12.75 -4.71
CA VAL A 306 3.17 -12.76 -5.35
C VAL A 306 2.25 -13.77 -4.67
N ASP A 307 1.04 -13.34 -4.34
CA ASP A 307 -0.03 -14.20 -3.83
C ASP A 307 -1.33 -13.98 -4.61
N ASP A 308 -2.25 -14.94 -4.52
CA ASP A 308 -3.58 -14.79 -5.09
C ASP A 308 -4.55 -14.04 -4.15
N VAL A 309 -4.55 -14.38 -2.85
CA VAL A 309 -5.49 -13.84 -1.87
C VAL A 309 -4.83 -13.64 -0.52
N ALA A 310 -4.88 -12.41 -0.02
CA ALA A 310 -4.47 -12.05 1.34
C ALA A 310 -5.69 -11.70 2.19
N SER A 311 -6.31 -12.71 2.82
CA SER A 311 -7.44 -12.46 3.72
C SER A 311 -6.98 -11.75 5.01
N SER A 312 -6.00 -12.33 5.72
CA SER A 312 -5.40 -11.71 6.91
C SER A 312 -4.00 -11.14 6.64
N GLY A 313 -3.41 -11.44 5.49
CA GLY A 313 -2.01 -11.14 5.17
C GLY A 313 -0.99 -12.03 5.88
N ARG A 314 -1.40 -13.08 6.59
CA ARG A 314 -0.46 -13.92 7.38
C ARG A 314 0.56 -14.67 6.53
N HIS A 315 0.18 -15.23 5.38
CA HIS A 315 1.13 -15.91 4.51
C HIS A 315 2.18 -14.95 3.95
N MET A 316 1.72 -13.77 3.49
CA MET A 316 2.60 -12.69 3.06
C MET A 316 3.58 -12.28 4.16
N GLU A 317 3.10 -12.06 5.39
CA GLU A 317 3.94 -11.75 6.56
C GLU A 317 5.01 -12.84 6.81
N LEU A 318 4.62 -14.13 6.79
CA LEU A 318 5.53 -15.24 7.03
C LEU A 318 6.60 -15.36 5.94
N ALA A 319 6.20 -15.17 4.67
CA ALA A 319 7.10 -15.23 3.54
C ALA A 319 8.07 -14.06 3.50
N MET A 320 7.59 -12.82 3.66
CA MET A 320 8.48 -11.65 3.74
C MET A 320 9.43 -11.74 4.94
N ARG A 321 8.97 -12.26 6.09
CA ARG A 321 9.85 -12.53 7.23
C ARG A 321 10.92 -13.55 6.88
N CYS A 322 10.54 -14.68 6.26
CA CYS A 322 11.49 -15.71 5.83
C CYS A 322 12.57 -15.15 4.90
N LEU A 323 12.17 -14.39 3.86
CA LEU A 323 13.10 -13.78 2.92
C LEU A 323 14.04 -12.77 3.60
N ARG A 324 13.50 -11.84 4.39
CA ARG A 324 14.31 -10.81 5.06
C ARG A 324 15.26 -11.39 6.12
N SER A 325 14.83 -12.43 6.86
CA SER A 325 15.70 -13.14 7.81
C SER A 325 16.87 -13.85 7.12
N ASN A 326 16.79 -14.09 5.81
CA ASN A 326 17.86 -14.64 4.98
C ASN A 326 18.56 -13.57 4.11
N ALA A 327 18.42 -12.29 4.47
CA ALA A 327 19.00 -11.14 3.75
C ALA A 327 18.62 -11.11 2.25
N ILE A 328 17.35 -11.39 1.95
CA ILE A 328 16.75 -11.22 0.63
C ILE A 328 15.80 -10.03 0.69
N ASP A 329 16.07 -9.01 -0.14
CA ASP A 329 15.21 -7.85 -0.28
C ASP A 329 13.94 -8.22 -1.05
N CYS A 330 12.79 -7.88 -0.47
CA CYS A 330 11.52 -8.21 -1.07
C CYS A 330 10.41 -7.16 -0.83
N VAL A 331 9.55 -7.03 -1.83
CA VAL A 331 8.27 -6.34 -1.79
C VAL A 331 7.15 -7.34 -2.07
N GLY A 332 5.97 -7.14 -1.46
CA GLY A 332 4.83 -8.04 -1.64
C GLY A 332 3.72 -7.43 -2.47
N THR A 333 3.08 -8.25 -3.30
CA THR A 333 1.84 -7.91 -3.99
C THR A 333 0.87 -9.09 -3.96
N VAL A 334 -0.42 -8.78 -3.92
CA VAL A 334 -1.49 -9.76 -3.97
C VAL A 334 -2.57 -9.32 -4.94
N TRP A 335 -3.20 -10.28 -5.60
CA TRP A 335 -4.34 -9.97 -6.45
C TRP A 335 -5.53 -9.46 -5.64
N ILE A 336 -6.05 -10.24 -4.69
CA ILE A 336 -7.20 -9.87 -3.85
C ILE A 336 -6.79 -9.68 -2.39
N ALA A 337 -7.11 -8.53 -1.82
CA ALA A 337 -6.89 -8.21 -0.41
C ALA A 337 -8.19 -7.96 0.37
N GLY A 338 -8.22 -8.42 1.63
CA GLY A 338 -9.34 -8.25 2.58
C GLY A 338 -10.26 -9.45 2.72
#